data_AF-A0A7C1WGF1-F1
#
_entry.id   AF-A0A7C1WGF1-F1
#
_cell.length_a   1.000
_cell.length_b   1.000
_cell.length_c   1.000
_cell.angle_alpha   90.00
_cell.angle_beta   90.00
_cell.angle_gamma   90.00
#
_symmetry.space_group_name_H-M   'P 1'
#
loop_
_entity.id
_entity.type
_entity.pdbx_description
1 polymer ?
#
loop_
_entity_poly.entity_id
_entity_poly.type
_entity_poly.pdbx_seq_one_letter_code
_entity_poly.pdbx_strand_id
1 'polypeptide(L)'
;MSPREPTREELQAMAYVDGELAPDERAAFEQRLSSDRALALEVAELQRLAVIARQVAPREPIDSEWERLAGDPIQSAGLPLGFLASALGAIGLFLWWLVEILRSDLELLPKVFFALLVFGLLFVFLLVARARARTLPFDPYRDVQR
;
A
#
# COMPACT_ATOMS: atom_id res chain seq x y z
N MET A 1 40.72 -6.37 2.67
CA MET A 1 40.52 -6.39 1.21
C MET A 1 39.51 -5.31 0.88
N SER A 2 39.85 -4.34 0.04
CA SER A 2 38.88 -3.35 -0.44
C SER A 2 37.84 -4.09 -1.29
N PRO A 3 36.52 -3.86 -1.12
CA PRO A 3 35.53 -4.46 -2.00
C PRO A 3 35.78 -3.96 -3.42
N ARG A 4 35.98 -4.88 -4.37
CA ARG A 4 36.00 -4.53 -5.79
C ARG A 4 34.58 -4.12 -6.19
N GLU A 5 34.46 -3.18 -7.12
CA GLU A 5 33.15 -2.93 -7.72
C GLU A 5 32.67 -4.17 -8.48
N PRO A 6 31.41 -4.59 -8.27
CA PRO A 6 30.83 -5.68 -9.03
C PRO A 6 30.77 -5.31 -10.51
N THR A 7 31.10 -6.30 -11.34
CA THR A 7 30.99 -6.19 -12.78
C THR A 7 29.52 -6.13 -13.20
N ARG A 8 29.28 -5.65 -14.42
CA ARG A 8 27.92 -5.63 -15.00
C ARG A 8 27.27 -7.01 -15.06
N GLU A 9 28.08 -8.06 -15.23
CA GLU A 9 27.57 -9.43 -15.28
C GLU A 9 27.16 -9.92 -13.89
N GLU A 10 27.94 -9.63 -12.86
CA GLU A 10 27.59 -9.90 -11.46
C GLU A 10 26.30 -9.18 -11.07
N LEU A 11 26.14 -7.91 -11.48
CA LEU A 11 24.91 -7.15 -11.24
C LEU A 11 23.69 -7.78 -11.92
N GLN A 12 23.84 -8.26 -13.16
CA GLN A 12 22.76 -8.98 -13.86
C GLN A 12 22.43 -10.32 -13.20
N ALA A 13 23.44 -11.06 -12.71
CA ALA A 13 23.24 -12.31 -11.98
C ALA A 13 22.50 -12.08 -10.65
N MET A 14 22.87 -11.04 -9.90
CA MET A 14 22.16 -10.63 -8.68
C MET A 14 20.70 -10.25 -8.98
N ALA A 15 20.48 -9.36 -9.97
CA ALA A 15 19.13 -8.95 -10.38
C ALA A 15 18.27 -10.14 -10.87
N TYR A 16 18.88 -11.13 -11.51
CA TYR A 16 18.18 -12.36 -11.90
C TYR A 16 17.72 -13.17 -10.68
N VAL A 17 18.58 -13.34 -9.67
CA VAL A 17 18.27 -14.08 -8.43
C VAL A 17 17.19 -13.37 -7.60
N ASP A 18 17.20 -12.04 -7.59
CA ASP A 18 16.20 -11.23 -6.89
C ASP A 18 14.90 -11.07 -7.69
N GLY A 19 14.89 -11.48 -8.97
CA GLY A 19 13.71 -11.43 -9.84
C GLY A 19 13.41 -10.03 -10.40
N GLU A 20 14.40 -9.14 -10.42
CA GLU A 20 14.27 -7.73 -10.81
C GLU A 20 14.55 -7.46 -12.30
N LEU A 21 14.96 -8.48 -13.07
CA LEU A 21 15.15 -8.33 -14.51
C LEU A 21 13.81 -8.15 -15.25
N ALA A 22 13.79 -7.23 -16.21
CA ALA A 22 12.65 -7.08 -17.12
C ALA A 22 12.42 -8.38 -17.93
N PRO A 23 11.19 -8.67 -18.41
CA PRO A 23 10.87 -9.93 -19.09
C PRO A 23 11.81 -10.25 -20.25
N ASP A 24 12.13 -9.25 -21.07
CA ASP A 24 13.01 -9.41 -22.24
C ASP A 24 14.47 -9.65 -21.83
N GLU A 25 14.94 -8.96 -20.80
CA GLU A 25 16.29 -9.11 -20.25
C GLU A 25 16.47 -10.48 -19.58
N ARG A 26 15.44 -10.93 -18.87
CA ARG A 26 15.39 -12.24 -18.23
C ARG A 26 15.49 -13.37 -19.24
N ALA A 27 14.71 -13.31 -20.33
CA ALA A 27 14.75 -14.33 -21.38
C ALA A 27 16.15 -14.44 -22.02
N ALA A 28 16.79 -13.29 -22.30
CA ALA A 28 18.15 -13.25 -22.82
C ALA A 28 19.17 -13.81 -21.80
N PHE A 29 18.98 -13.52 -20.52
CA PHE A 29 19.84 -14.02 -19.44
C PHE A 29 19.69 -15.54 -19.25
N GLU A 30 18.47 -16.08 -19.28
CA GLU A 30 18.20 -17.52 -19.19
C GLU A 30 18.80 -18.29 -20.38
N GLN A 31 18.76 -17.71 -21.58
CA GLN A 31 19.42 -18.31 -22.75
C GLN A 31 20.93 -18.40 -22.55
N ARG A 32 21.58 -17.36 -22.02
CA ARG A 32 23.01 -17.39 -21.68
C ARG A 32 23.31 -18.41 -20.59
N LEU A 33 22.48 -18.47 -19.55
CA LEU A 33 22.59 -19.40 -18.44
C LEU A 33 22.59 -20.87 -18.90
N SER A 34 21.82 -21.18 -19.95
CA SER A 34 21.78 -22.53 -20.54
C SER A 34 23.07 -22.92 -21.27
N SER A 35 23.85 -21.94 -21.71
CA SER A 35 25.06 -22.12 -22.52
C SER A 35 26.37 -21.95 -21.75
N ASP A 36 26.35 -21.21 -20.64
CA ASP A 36 27.52 -20.88 -19.83
C ASP A 36 27.47 -21.56 -18.46
N ARG A 37 28.33 -22.56 -18.30
CA ARG A 37 28.45 -23.34 -17.05
C ARG A 37 29.02 -22.51 -15.89
N ALA A 38 29.89 -21.54 -16.16
CA ALA A 38 30.47 -20.72 -15.10
C ALA A 38 29.41 -19.79 -14.50
N LEU A 39 28.63 -19.14 -15.37
CA LEU A 39 27.50 -18.30 -14.97
C LEU A 39 26.44 -19.10 -14.20
N ALA A 40 26.15 -20.34 -14.63
CA ALA A 40 25.21 -21.21 -13.93
C ALA A 40 25.65 -21.55 -12.49
N LEU A 41 26.95 -21.77 -12.27
CA LEU A 41 27.49 -22.01 -10.94
C LEU A 41 27.43 -20.77 -10.04
N GLU A 42 27.72 -19.60 -10.62
CA GLU A 42 27.65 -18.33 -9.90
C GLU A 42 26.22 -18.00 -9.45
N VAL A 43 25.25 -18.12 -10.35
CA VAL A 43 23.83 -17.93 -10.04
C VAL A 43 23.35 -18.92 -8.98
N ALA A 44 23.79 -20.19 -9.04
CA ALA A 44 23.44 -21.18 -8.04
C ALA A 44 23.96 -20.82 -6.64
N GLU A 45 25.19 -20.29 -6.54
CA GLU A 45 25.76 -19.84 -5.26
C GLU A 45 25.04 -18.60 -4.73
N LEU A 46 24.70 -17.64 -5.60
CA LEU A 46 23.89 -16.48 -5.23
C LEU A 46 22.50 -16.88 -4.72
N GLN A 47 21.83 -17.83 -5.39
CA GLN A 47 20.54 -18.36 -4.94
C GLN A 47 20.66 -19.02 -3.55
N ARG A 48 21.71 -19.80 -3.32
CA ARG A 48 21.98 -20.41 -2.03
C ARG A 48 22.18 -19.36 -0.93
N LEU A 49 22.97 -18.32 -1.22
CA LEU A 49 23.18 -17.21 -0.30
C LEU A 49 21.87 -16.48 0.02
N ALA A 50 21.04 -16.22 -0.98
CA ALA A 50 19.74 -15.59 -0.80
C ALA A 50 18.79 -16.43 0.07
N VAL A 51 18.82 -17.76 -0.05
CA VAL A 51 18.06 -18.66 0.84
C VAL A 51 18.55 -18.57 2.28
N ILE A 52 19.86 -18.60 2.51
CA ILE A 52 20.45 -18.48 3.86
C ILE A 52 20.14 -17.11 4.45
N ALA A 53 20.29 -16.03 3.67
CA ALA A 53 19.98 -14.68 4.12
C ALA A 53 18.52 -14.54 4.56
N ARG A 54 17.58 -15.12 3.81
CA ARG A 54 16.15 -15.17 4.19
C ARG A 54 15.89 -15.95 5.48
N GLN A 55 16.66 -16.99 5.76
CA GLN A 55 16.51 -17.80 6.98
C GLN A 55 17.14 -17.14 8.22
N VAL A 56 18.16 -16.31 8.03
CA VAL A 56 18.88 -15.63 9.12
C VAL A 56 18.30 -14.24 9.40
N ALA A 57 17.60 -13.64 8.44
CA ALA A 57 16.88 -12.39 8.62
C ALA A 57 15.92 -12.52 9.82
N PRO A 58 16.14 -11.77 10.92
CA PRO A 58 15.19 -11.75 12.02
C PRO A 58 13.84 -11.23 11.49
N ARG A 59 12.72 -11.78 11.99
CA ARG A 59 11.41 -11.14 11.79
C ARG A 59 11.52 -9.69 12.20
N GLU A 60 11.07 -8.77 11.34
CA GLU A 60 11.17 -7.35 11.66
C GLU A 60 10.35 -7.11 12.94
N PRO A 61 10.83 -6.35 13.93
CA PRO A 61 10.10 -6.11 15.18
C PRO A 61 8.67 -5.60 14.94
N ILE A 62 8.48 -4.87 13.84
CA ILE A 62 7.20 -4.33 13.40
C ILE A 62 6.17 -5.43 13.10
N ASP A 63 6.60 -6.59 12.58
CA ASP A 63 5.70 -7.69 12.21
C ASP A 63 5.02 -8.29 13.44
N SER A 64 5.75 -8.43 14.55
CA SER A 64 5.21 -8.94 15.81
C SER A 64 4.22 -7.99 16.50
N GLU A 65 4.43 -6.68 16.37
CA GLU A 65 3.48 -5.69 16.88
C GLU A 65 2.21 -5.68 16.01
N TRP A 66 2.32 -5.77 14.68
CA TRP A 66 1.16 -5.87 13.79
C TRP A 66 0.32 -7.13 14.03
N GLU A 67 0.94 -8.29 14.25
CA GLU A 67 0.22 -9.52 14.65
C GLU A 67 -0.55 -9.31 15.97
N ARG A 68 0.05 -8.59 16.93
CA ARG A 68 -0.60 -8.26 18.21
C ARG A 68 -1.77 -7.29 18.03
N LEU A 69 -1.64 -6.26 17.19
CA LEU A 69 -2.71 -5.31 16.88
C LEU A 69 -3.86 -5.97 16.09
N ALA A 70 -3.55 -6.85 15.14
CA ALA A 70 -4.55 -7.57 14.36
C ALA A 70 -5.44 -8.49 15.23
N GLY A 71 -4.87 -9.04 16.30
CA GLY A 71 -5.60 -9.86 17.28
C GLY A 71 -6.39 -9.05 18.33
N ASP A 72 -6.27 -7.72 18.37
CA ASP A 72 -6.93 -6.91 19.39
C ASP A 72 -8.43 -6.68 19.04
N PRO A 73 -9.37 -7.21 19.85
CA PRO A 73 -10.81 -7.01 19.63
C PRO A 73 -11.22 -5.53 19.73
N ILE A 74 -10.49 -4.71 20.50
CA ILE A 74 -10.77 -3.27 20.63
C ILE A 74 -10.44 -2.57 19.32
N GLN A 75 -9.36 -2.94 18.63
CA GLN A 75 -9.01 -2.33 17.36
C GLN A 75 -9.88 -2.83 16.20
N SER A 76 -10.13 -4.14 16.14
CA SER A 76 -10.90 -4.76 15.06
C SER A 76 -12.39 -4.38 15.08
N ALA A 77 -13.00 -4.21 16.26
CA ALA A 77 -14.40 -3.78 16.37
C ALA A 77 -14.56 -2.28 16.68
N GLY A 78 -13.66 -1.69 17.48
CA GLY A 78 -13.80 -0.31 17.94
C GLY A 78 -13.61 0.72 16.83
N LEU A 79 -12.68 0.48 15.89
CA LEU A 79 -12.49 1.37 14.74
C LEU A 79 -13.73 1.45 13.84
N PRO A 80 -14.30 0.34 13.32
CA PRO A 80 -15.48 0.42 12.46
C PRO A 80 -16.72 0.95 13.20
N LEU A 81 -16.92 0.60 14.48
CA LEU A 81 -18.00 1.15 15.29
C LEU A 81 -17.85 2.66 15.52
N GLY A 82 -16.63 3.12 15.83
CA GLY A 82 -16.33 4.54 15.98
C GLY A 82 -16.59 5.32 14.70
N PHE A 83 -16.15 4.79 13.55
CA PHE A 83 -16.44 5.39 12.25
C PHE A 83 -17.94 5.42 11.94
N LEU A 84 -18.67 4.34 12.24
CA LEU A 84 -20.11 4.28 12.02
C LEU A 84 -20.86 5.31 12.89
N ALA A 85 -20.55 5.36 14.18
CA ALA A 85 -21.14 6.33 15.10
C ALA A 85 -20.83 7.78 14.69
N SER A 86 -19.58 8.04 14.27
CA SER A 86 -19.15 9.36 13.79
C SER A 86 -19.86 9.75 12.50
N ALA A 87 -20.02 8.81 11.56
CA ALA A 87 -20.75 9.05 10.31
C ALA A 87 -22.23 9.34 10.56
N LEU A 88 -22.88 8.57 11.44
CA LEU A 88 -24.28 8.81 11.81
C LEU A 88 -24.46 10.16 12.50
N GLY A 89 -23.56 10.53 13.42
CA GLY A 89 -23.57 11.84 14.08
C GLY A 89 -23.36 12.98 13.09
N ALA A 90 -22.42 12.85 12.17
CA ALA A 90 -22.16 13.84 11.13
C ALA A 90 -23.38 14.02 10.19
N ILE A 91 -24.01 12.93 9.77
CA ILE A 91 -25.24 12.98 8.96
C ILE A 91 -26.37 13.65 9.73
N GLY A 92 -26.58 13.29 11.00
CA GLY A 92 -27.62 13.89 11.84
C GLY A 92 -27.43 15.40 12.02
N LEU A 93 -26.21 15.83 12.35
CA LEU A 93 -25.85 17.25 12.46
C LEU A 93 -26.03 18.00 11.14
N PHE A 94 -25.62 17.39 10.02
CA PHE A 94 -25.79 17.98 8.69
C PHE A 94 -27.26 18.16 8.32
N LEU A 95 -28.11 17.16 8.58
CA LEU A 95 -29.55 17.25 8.33
C LEU A 95 -30.23 18.30 9.20
N TRP A 96 -29.87 18.36 10.49
CA TRP A 96 -30.37 19.39 11.40
C TRP A 96 -29.97 20.79 10.92
N TRP A 97 -28.69 20.99 10.57
CA TRP A 97 -28.19 22.25 10.01
C TRP A 97 -28.92 22.63 8.71
N LEU A 98 -29.21 21.66 7.85
CA LEU A 98 -29.96 21.89 6.61
C LEU A 98 -31.40 22.36 6.88
N VAL A 99 -32.08 21.80 7.89
CA VAL A 99 -33.40 22.29 8.29
C VAL A 99 -33.31 23.73 8.80
N GLU A 100 -32.30 24.03 9.61
CA GLU A 100 -32.12 25.35 10.20
C GLU A 100 -31.80 26.41 9.14
N ILE A 101 -30.91 26.11 8.18
CA ILE A 101 -30.58 27.04 7.09
C ILE A 101 -31.80 27.33 6.20
N LEU A 102 -32.64 26.31 5.97
CA LEU A 102 -33.86 26.46 5.17
C LEU A 102 -34.92 27.31 5.89
N ARG A 103 -35.02 27.19 7.22
CA ARG A 103 -35.94 27.97 8.05
C ARG A 103 -35.45 29.38 8.37
N SER A 104 -34.14 29.62 8.30
CA SER A 104 -33.56 30.92 8.62
C SER A 104 -34.05 32.03 7.68
N ASP A 105 -34.18 33.24 8.23
CA ASP A 105 -34.50 34.46 7.46
C ASP A 105 -33.30 35.01 6.68
N LEU A 106 -32.23 34.23 6.52
CA LEU A 106 -31.06 34.62 5.75
C LEU A 106 -31.43 34.89 4.28
N GLU A 107 -30.80 35.90 3.70
CA GLU A 107 -30.88 36.18 2.27
C GLU A 107 -30.45 34.95 1.44
N LEU A 108 -30.99 34.83 0.23
CA LEU A 108 -30.76 33.68 -0.65
C LEU A 108 -29.28 33.49 -1.00
N LEU A 109 -28.54 34.59 -1.15
CA LEU A 109 -27.15 34.58 -1.61
C LEU A 109 -26.21 33.86 -0.62
N PRO A 110 -26.19 34.19 0.69
CA PRO A 110 -25.49 33.38 1.69
C PRO A 110 -25.84 31.89 1.67
N LYS A 111 -27.13 31.54 1.55
CA LYS A 111 -27.58 30.14 1.51
C LYS A 111 -26.96 29.38 0.35
N VAL A 112 -26.89 30.01 -0.82
CA VAL A 112 -26.27 29.42 -2.03
C VAL A 112 -24.77 29.20 -1.84
N PHE A 113 -24.03 30.19 -1.30
CA PHE A 113 -22.59 30.03 -1.04
C PHE A 113 -22.29 28.93 -0.03
N PHE A 114 -23.07 28.84 1.06
CA PHE A 114 -22.94 27.76 2.03
C PHE A 114 -23.24 26.40 1.41
N ALA A 115 -24.30 26.28 0.62
CA ALA A 115 -24.64 25.04 -0.06
C ALA A 115 -23.52 24.59 -1.02
N LEU A 116 -22.96 25.51 -1.80
CA LEU A 116 -21.82 25.26 -2.69
C LEU A 116 -20.57 24.79 -1.92
N LEU A 117 -20.26 25.41 -0.78
CA LEU A 117 -19.12 25.02 0.05
C LEU A 117 -19.28 23.59 0.56
N VAL A 118 -20.43 23.27 1.14
CA VAL A 118 -20.68 21.93 1.69
C VAL A 118 -20.73 20.88 0.58
N PHE A 119 -21.41 21.19 -0.53
CA PHE A 119 -21.46 20.31 -1.69
C PHE A 119 -20.06 20.04 -2.26
N GLY A 120 -19.23 21.08 -2.40
CA GLY A 120 -17.86 20.94 -2.88
C GLY A 120 -17.02 20.04 -1.98
N LEU A 121 -17.12 20.22 -0.65
CA LEU A 121 -16.43 19.36 0.32
C LEU A 121 -16.89 17.90 0.24
N LEU A 122 -18.20 17.67 0.19
CA LEU A 122 -18.78 16.32 0.04
C LEU A 122 -18.34 15.68 -1.27
N PHE A 123 -18.32 16.43 -2.36
CA PHE A 123 -17.91 15.95 -3.67
C PHE A 123 -16.44 15.50 -3.67
N VAL A 124 -15.53 16.32 -3.14
CA VAL A 124 -14.11 15.96 -3.01
C VAL A 124 -13.94 14.75 -2.09
N PHE A 125 -14.64 14.72 -0.96
CA PHE A 125 -14.60 13.58 -0.05
C PHE A 125 -15.04 12.29 -0.74
N LEU A 126 -16.15 12.32 -1.49
CA LEU A 126 -16.64 11.17 -2.24
C LEU A 126 -15.68 10.72 -3.34
N LEU A 127 -15.01 11.65 -4.02
CA LEU A 127 -13.97 11.33 -5.00
C LEU A 127 -12.78 10.62 -4.34
N VAL A 128 -12.30 11.13 -3.21
CA VAL A 128 -11.19 10.52 -2.46
C VAL A 128 -11.61 9.15 -1.90
N ALA A 129 -12.80 9.04 -1.32
CA ALA A 129 -13.33 7.78 -0.81
C ALA A 129 -13.48 6.73 -1.93
N ARG A 130 -13.99 7.14 -3.10
CA ARG A 130 -14.07 6.28 -4.29
C ARG A 130 -12.70 5.87 -4.80
N ALA A 131 -11.76 6.80 -4.88
CA ALA A 131 -10.39 6.51 -5.29
C ALA A 131 -9.75 5.50 -4.33
N ARG A 132 -9.85 5.75 -3.02
CA ARG A 132 -9.35 4.85 -1.98
C ARG A 132 -10.00 3.48 -2.04
N ALA A 133 -11.32 3.40 -2.20
CA ALA A 133 -12.04 2.12 -2.32
C ALA A 133 -11.62 1.34 -3.57
N ARG A 134 -11.29 2.02 -4.66
CA ARG A 134 -10.79 1.40 -5.89
C ARG A 134 -9.33 0.97 -5.80
N THR A 135 -8.49 1.69 -5.06
CA THR A 135 -7.08 1.33 -4.88
C THR A 135 -6.87 0.33 -3.74
N LEU A 136 -7.83 0.19 -2.81
CA LEU A 136 -7.75 -0.74 -1.69
C LEU A 136 -7.47 -2.21 -2.09
N PRO A 137 -7.99 -2.74 -3.21
CA PRO A 137 -7.66 -4.09 -3.68
C PRO A 137 -6.27 -4.20 -4.32
N PHE A 138 -5.68 -3.08 -4.75
CA PHE A 138 -4.37 -3.01 -5.40
C PHE A 138 -3.29 -2.46 -4.46
N ASP A 139 -3.61 -2.27 -3.18
CA ASP A 139 -2.67 -1.81 -2.18
C ASP A 139 -1.62 -2.92 -1.98
N PRO A 140 -0.35 -2.73 -2.39
CA PRO A 140 0.66 -3.79 -2.37
C PRO A 140 0.90 -4.34 -0.97
N TYR A 141 0.59 -3.55 0.06
CA TYR A 141 0.74 -3.91 1.46
C TYR A 141 -0.39 -4.79 2.00
N ARG A 142 -1.42 -5.08 1.19
CA ARG A 142 -2.58 -5.88 1.61
C ARG A 142 -2.34 -7.39 1.51
N ASP A 143 -1.48 -7.80 0.57
CA ASP A 143 -1.13 -9.20 0.30
C ASP A 143 0.32 -9.54 0.69
N VAL A 144 0.98 -8.66 1.45
CA VAL A 144 2.26 -9.01 2.09
C VAL A 144 1.97 -9.98 3.23
N GLN A 145 1.80 -11.26 2.90
CA GLN A 145 2.08 -12.34 3.84
C GLN A 145 3.60 -12.36 4.03
N ARG A 146 4.06 -11.92 5.21
CA ARG A 146 5.46 -12.02 5.66
C ARG A 146 5.55 -13.01 6.80
#